data_AF-A0A9W4VW12-F1
#
_entry.id   AF-A0A9W4VW12-F1
#
_cell.length_a   1.000
_cell.length_b   1.000
_cell.length_c   1.000
_cell.angle_alpha   90.00
_cell.angle_beta   90.00
_cell.angle_gamma   90.00
#
_symmetry.space_group_name_H-M   'P 1'
#
loop_
_entity.id
_entity.type
_entity.pdbx_description
1 polymer ?
#
loop_
_entity_poly.entity_id
_entity_poly.type
_entity_poly.pdbx_seq_one_letter_code
_entity_poly.pdbx_strand_id
1 'polypeptide(L)'
;MYDNSGFLVFKETGDKAFVPEISHRTLAAFVQARFSITEQLGLEGGLRAEKIDDFTTLGQAIAISGSRDDYDSTLYSVGLTYDITNNHTVYIAFNEGYELPDIGLQIRYAPVNLI
;
A
#
# COMPACT_ATOMS: atom_id res chain seq x y z
N MET A 1 -22.18 -29.65 26.11
CA MET A 1 -22.18 -29.57 27.58
C MET A 1 -21.78 -28.15 27.96
N TYR A 2 -22.61 -27.44 28.73
CA TYR A 2 -22.33 -26.10 29.23
C TYR A 2 -21.47 -26.22 30.49
N ASP A 3 -20.37 -25.48 30.55
CA ASP A 3 -19.52 -25.34 31.74
C ASP A 3 -20.24 -24.46 32.78
N ASN A 4 -20.31 -24.95 34.02
CA ASN A 4 -21.00 -24.34 35.17
C ASN A 4 -20.17 -23.24 35.87
N SER A 5 -19.14 -22.69 35.22
CA SER A 5 -18.18 -21.72 35.77
C SER A 5 -18.63 -20.25 35.73
N GLY A 6 -19.83 -19.96 35.24
CA GLY A 6 -20.39 -18.60 35.23
C GLY A 6 -19.61 -17.60 34.37
N PHE A 7 -18.89 -18.06 33.34
CA PHE A 7 -18.04 -17.23 32.46
C PHE A 7 -16.83 -16.58 33.15
N LEU A 8 -16.53 -16.96 34.39
CA LEU A 8 -15.41 -16.39 35.16
C LEU A 8 -14.09 -17.14 34.98
N VAL A 9 -14.13 -18.33 34.38
CA VAL A 9 -12.95 -19.13 34.09
C VAL A 9 -12.67 -19.06 32.60
N PHE A 10 -11.66 -18.27 32.23
CA PHE A 10 -11.19 -18.17 30.86
C PHE A 10 -10.33 -19.39 30.52
N LYS A 11 -10.86 -20.31 29.71
CA LYS A 11 -10.09 -21.44 29.16
C LYS A 11 -9.59 -21.06 27.77
N GLU A 12 -8.33 -20.66 27.70
CA GLU A 12 -7.63 -20.35 26.45
C GLU A 12 -7.67 -21.60 25.54
N THR A 13 -8.44 -21.52 24.45
CA THR A 13 -8.68 -22.66 23.54
C THR A 13 -7.72 -22.63 22.33
N GLY A 14 -6.57 -21.97 22.50
CA GLY A 14 -5.50 -21.84 21.51
C GLY A 14 -5.45 -20.47 20.83
N ASP A 15 -4.24 -20.07 20.45
CA ASP A 15 -3.96 -18.89 19.64
C ASP A 15 -4.46 -19.10 18.22
N LYS A 16 -5.63 -18.53 17.88
CA LYS A 16 -5.98 -18.28 16.48
C LYS A 16 -5.51 -16.88 16.14
N ALA A 17 -4.46 -16.77 15.34
CA ALA A 17 -4.15 -15.54 14.62
C ALA A 17 -5.40 -15.16 13.80
N PHE A 18 -6.10 -14.12 14.24
CA PHE A 18 -7.39 -13.67 13.69
C PHE A 18 -7.25 -13.15 12.24
N VAL A 19 -6.01 -12.94 11.79
CA VAL A 19 -5.64 -12.60 10.43
C VAL A 19 -4.40 -13.43 10.09
N PRO A 20 -4.38 -14.19 8.97
CA PRO A 20 -3.15 -14.81 8.51
C PRO A 20 -2.08 -13.74 8.35
N GLU A 21 -0.84 -14.00 8.73
CA GLU A 21 0.25 -13.12 8.31
C GLU A 21 0.26 -13.10 6.78
N ILE A 22 0.33 -11.93 6.17
CA ILE A 22 0.27 -11.78 4.71
C ILE A 22 1.61 -11.21 4.25
N SER A 23 2.21 -11.81 3.21
CA SER A 23 3.47 -11.35 2.63
C SER A 23 3.28 -10.92 1.19
N HIS A 24 3.77 -9.72 0.86
CA HIS A 24 3.74 -9.11 -0.47
C HIS A 24 5.11 -8.64 -0.88
N ARG A 25 5.32 -8.61 -2.18
CA ARG A 25 6.50 -8.02 -2.79
C ARG A 25 6.05 -6.92 -3.74
N THR A 26 6.70 -5.77 -3.63
CA THR A 26 6.42 -4.62 -4.47
C THR A 26 7.70 -4.24 -5.21
N LEU A 27 7.59 -4.03 -6.51
CA LEU A 27 8.64 -3.49 -7.36
C LEU A 27 8.19 -2.13 -7.90
N ALA A 28 8.98 -1.09 -7.66
CA ALA A 28 8.69 0.25 -8.16
C ALA A 28 9.85 0.78 -9.00
N ALA A 29 9.53 1.33 -10.17
CA ALA A 29 10.44 2.08 -11.02
C ALA A 29 10.04 3.55 -10.99
N PHE A 30 11.02 4.46 -10.97
CA PHE A 30 10.76 5.89 -10.93
C PHE A 30 11.71 6.67 -11.84
N VAL A 31 11.22 7.80 -12.34
CA VAL A 31 12.02 8.80 -13.05
C VAL A 31 11.58 10.18 -12.60
N GLN A 32 12.55 11.07 -12.38
CA GLN A 32 12.29 12.45 -11.99
C GLN A 32 13.24 13.38 -12.73
N ALA A 33 12.71 14.50 -13.20
CA ALA A 33 13.46 15.53 -13.90
C ALA A 33 13.19 16.89 -13.26
N ARG A 34 14.22 17.74 -13.27
CA ARG A 34 14.17 19.12 -12.77
C ARG A 34 14.79 20.04 -13.80
N PHE A 35 14.13 21.16 -14.03
CA PHE A 35 14.54 22.14 -15.02
C PHE A 35 14.47 23.55 -14.42
N SER A 36 15.57 24.29 -14.53
CA SER A 36 15.56 25.73 -14.33
C SER A 36 15.08 26.37 -15.62
N ILE A 37 13.85 26.87 -15.61
CA ILE A 37 13.28 27.58 -16.76
C ILE A 37 13.93 28.97 -16.86
N THR A 38 14.13 29.62 -15.72
CA THR A 38 14.89 30.88 -15.59
C THR A 38 15.76 30.81 -14.33
N GLU A 39 16.47 31.90 -14.02
CA GLU A 39 17.21 32.03 -12.75
C GLU A 39 16.30 32.03 -11.52
N GLN A 40 15.02 32.40 -11.66
CA GLN A 40 14.05 32.45 -10.56
C GLN A 40 12.95 31.38 -10.64
N LEU A 41 12.78 30.72 -11.79
CA LEU A 41 11.69 29.77 -12.02
C LEU A 41 12.23 28.36 -12.26
N GLY A 42 11.84 27.44 -11.38
CA GLY A 42 12.13 26.02 -11.48
C GLY A 42 10.87 25.20 -11.68
N LEU A 43 11.01 24.11 -12.43
CA LEU A 43 9.98 23.11 -12.64
C LEU A 43 10.55 21.73 -12.28
N GLU A 44 9.76 20.93 -11.58
CA GLU A 44 10.04 19.53 -11.33
C GLU A 44 8.87 18.65 -11.78
N GLY A 45 9.20 17.49 -12.31
CA GLY A 45 8.21 16.49 -12.72
C GLY A 45 8.74 15.09 -12.46
N GLY A 46 7.87 14.19 -12.04
CA GLY A 46 8.21 12.81 -11.74
C GLY A 46 7.09 11.84 -12.12
N LEU A 47 7.52 10.61 -12.38
CA LEU A 47 6.68 9.46 -12.68
C LEU A 47 7.17 8.28 -11.85
N ARG A 48 6.24 7.57 -11.22
CA ARG A 48 6.53 6.35 -10.45
C ARG A 48 5.57 5.25 -10.88
N ALA A 49 6.10 4.19 -11.45
CA ALA A 49 5.36 2.98 -11.79
C ALA A 49 5.59 1.94 -10.68
N GLU A 50 4.51 1.42 -10.11
CA GLU A 50 4.54 0.38 -9.09
C GLU A 50 3.82 -0.86 -9.59
N LYS A 51 4.47 -2.02 -9.41
CA LYS A 51 3.93 -3.35 -9.62
C LYS A 51 3.97 -4.11 -8.30
N ILE A 52 2.85 -4.71 -7.93
CA ILE A 52 2.73 -5.50 -6.71
C ILE A 52 2.52 -6.96 -7.11
N ASP A 53 3.40 -7.82 -6.64
CA ASP A 53 3.36 -9.27 -6.86
C ASP A 53 2.39 -9.94 -5.84
N ASP A 54 1.97 -11.16 -6.17
CA ASP A 54 0.94 -11.96 -5.47
C ASP A 54 0.97 -11.95 -3.93
N PHE A 55 -0.21 -12.17 -3.37
CA PHE A 55 -0.47 -12.23 -1.93
C PHE A 55 -0.39 -13.67 -1.41
N THR A 56 0.58 -14.00 -0.54
CA THR A 56 0.64 -15.31 0.14
C THR A 56 0.30 -15.17 1.62
N THR A 57 -0.58 -16.05 2.11
CA THR A 57 -0.86 -16.21 3.53
C THR A 57 0.16 -17.14 4.19
N LEU A 58 0.91 -16.59 5.14
CA LEU A 58 1.80 -17.32 6.03
C LEU A 58 0.92 -18.09 7.03
N GLY A 59 0.82 -19.41 6.80
CA GLY A 59 0.10 -20.32 7.68
C GLY A 59 -0.72 -21.39 6.94
N GLN A 60 -1.16 -21.13 5.71
CA GLN A 60 -1.91 -22.11 4.92
C GLN A 60 -1.34 -22.36 3.53
N ALA A 61 -0.39 -21.54 3.05
CA ALA A 61 0.14 -21.63 1.67
C ALA A 61 -0.97 -21.66 0.60
N ILE A 62 -2.13 -21.11 0.92
CA ILE A 62 -3.26 -20.98 -0.01
C ILE A 62 -3.09 -19.63 -0.70
N ALA A 63 -2.77 -19.67 -1.99
CA ALA A 63 -2.87 -18.51 -2.85
C ALA A 63 -4.35 -18.10 -2.92
N ILE A 64 -4.65 -16.87 -2.53
CA ILE A 64 -6.04 -16.41 -2.47
C ILE A 64 -6.45 -15.99 -3.87
N SER A 65 -7.32 -16.77 -4.50
CA SER A 65 -7.85 -16.47 -5.83
C SER A 65 -8.62 -15.15 -5.80
N GLY A 66 -8.09 -14.14 -6.51
CA GLY A 66 -8.40 -12.71 -6.39
C GLY A 66 -7.13 -11.85 -6.45
N SER A 67 -5.97 -12.47 -6.29
CA SER A 67 -4.62 -11.86 -6.32
C SER A 67 -3.89 -12.00 -7.65
N ARG A 68 -4.57 -12.42 -8.72
CA ARG A 68 -3.97 -12.63 -10.06
C ARG A 68 -4.20 -11.44 -10.99
N ASP A 69 -4.40 -10.27 -10.40
CA ASP A 69 -4.45 -9.01 -11.12
C ASP A 69 -3.13 -8.30 -10.85
N ASP A 70 -2.27 -8.23 -11.88
CA ASP A 70 -1.11 -7.35 -11.88
C ASP A 70 -1.63 -5.93 -11.61
N TYR A 71 -1.42 -5.43 -10.39
CA TYR A 71 -1.84 -4.07 -10.06
C TYR A 71 -0.74 -3.11 -10.49
N ASP A 72 -0.91 -2.54 -11.68
CA ASP A 72 -0.01 -1.54 -12.23
C ASP A 72 -0.52 -0.14 -11.86
N SER A 73 0.18 0.55 -10.95
CA SER A 73 -0.14 1.93 -10.57
C SER A 73 0.92 2.88 -11.10
N THR A 74 0.53 3.89 -11.87
CA THR A 74 1.44 4.98 -12.29
C THR A 74 1.04 6.26 -11.58
N LEU A 75 1.96 6.79 -10.78
CA LEU A 75 1.79 8.02 -10.00
C LEU A 75 2.60 9.15 -10.59
N TYR A 76 1.98 10.32 -10.62
CA TYR A 76 2.54 11.54 -11.17
C TYR A 76 2.88 12.52 -10.06
N SER A 77 4.00 13.22 -10.22
CA SER A 77 4.36 14.38 -9.41
C SER A 77 4.74 15.55 -10.30
N VAL A 78 4.31 16.75 -9.94
CA VAL A 78 4.70 17.99 -10.60
C VAL A 78 4.82 19.09 -9.56
N GLY A 79 5.88 19.89 -9.67
CA GLY A 79 6.15 21.00 -8.77
C GLY A 79 6.73 22.19 -9.49
N LEU A 80 6.48 23.38 -8.96
CA LEU A 80 6.95 24.65 -9.48
C LEU A 80 7.50 25.48 -8.32
N THR A 81 8.71 25.99 -8.50
CA THR A 81 9.40 26.87 -7.54
C THR A 81 9.60 28.23 -8.17
N TYR A 82 9.30 29.30 -7.43
CA TYR A 82 9.53 30.67 -7.86
C TYR A 82 10.21 31.49 -6.77
N ASP A 83 11.38 32.03 -7.09
CA ASP A 83 12.13 32.92 -6.22
C ASP A 83 11.56 34.34 -6.33
N ILE A 84 10.85 34.78 -5.30
CA ILE A 84 10.31 36.16 -5.20
C ILE A 84 11.46 37.13 -5.00
N THR A 85 12.44 36.74 -4.19
CA THR A 85 13.70 37.45 -3.95
C THR A 85 14.80 36.43 -3.76
N ASN A 86 16.06 36.86 -3.72
CA ASN A 86 17.21 36.00 -3.45
C ASN A 86 17.15 35.27 -2.08
N ASN A 87 16.20 35.62 -1.21
CA ASN A 87 16.04 35.05 0.13
C ASN A 87 14.64 34.44 0.37
N HIS A 88 13.74 34.49 -0.61
CA HIS A 88 12.37 34.04 -0.46
C HIS A 88 11.89 33.29 -1.70
N THR A 89 11.54 32.02 -1.50
CA THR A 89 11.03 31.12 -2.54
C THR A 89 9.62 30.68 -2.20
N VAL A 90 8.75 30.66 -3.19
CA VAL A 90 7.43 30.04 -3.11
C VAL A 90 7.45 28.76 -3.91
N TYR A 91 6.78 27.73 -3.40
CA TYR A 91 6.65 26.44 -4.04
C TYR A 91 5.19 26.01 -4.08
N ILE A 92 4.82 25.38 -5.19
CA ILE A 92 3.52 24.75 -5.39
C ILE A 92 3.78 23.38 -6.01
N ALA A 93 3.15 22.34 -5.47
CA ALA A 93 3.21 21.02 -6.08
C ALA A 93 1.94 20.21 -5.92
N PHE A 94 1.81 19.26 -6.82
CA PHE A 94 0.78 18.26 -6.88
C PHE A 94 1.45 16.89 -6.98
N ASN A 95 1.04 15.96 -6.12
CA ASN A 95 1.59 14.61 -6.05
C ASN A 95 0.45 13.62 -5.90
N GLU A 96 0.39 12.63 -6.78
CA GLU A 96 -0.55 11.52 -6.64
C GLU A 96 0.04 10.45 -5.71
N GLY A 97 -0.78 10.06 -4.73
CA GLY A 97 -0.50 8.93 -3.85
C GLY A 97 -1.39 7.75 -4.20
N TYR A 98 -0.88 6.53 -3.97
CA TYR A 98 -1.67 5.31 -4.04
C TYR A 98 -1.57 4.58 -2.71
N GLU A 99 -2.71 4.12 -2.23
CA GLU A 99 -2.80 3.25 -1.06
C GLU A 99 -3.39 1.92 -1.52
N LEU A 100 -2.72 0.83 -1.18
CA LEU A 100 -3.25 -0.50 -1.38
C LEU A 100 -4.54 -0.64 -0.54
N PRO A 101 -5.67 -1.08 -1.12
CA PRO A 101 -6.85 -1.37 -0.32
C PRO A 101 -6.49 -2.39 0.78
N ASP A 102 -7.17 -2.30 1.93
CA ASP A 102 -6.93 -3.23 3.04
C ASP A 102 -7.31 -4.67 2.64
N ILE A 103 -6.30 -5.44 2.27
CA ILE A 103 -6.45 -6.82 1.82
C ILE A 103 -6.77 -7.74 3.01
N GLY A 104 -6.53 -7.31 4.25
CA GLY A 104 -6.97 -8.01 5.45
C GLY A 104 -8.49 -8.16 5.55
N LEU A 105 -9.25 -7.21 5.00
CA LEU A 105 -10.72 -7.31 4.91
C LEU A 105 -11.16 -8.22 3.76
N GLN A 106 -10.51 -8.18 2.60
CA GLN A 106 -10.88 -9.02 1.46
C GLN A 106 -10.66 -10.52 1.76
N ILE A 107 -9.57 -10.85 2.46
CA ILE A 107 -9.24 -12.23 2.83
C ILE A 107 -10.23 -12.79 3.86
N ARG A 108 -10.77 -11.93 4.74
CA ARG A 108 -11.79 -12.34 5.72
C ARG A 108 -13.10 -12.83 5.06
N TYR A 109 -13.41 -12.32 3.86
CA TYR A 109 -14.62 -12.68 3.10
C TYR A 109 -14.35 -13.59 1.89
N ALA A 110 -13.09 -13.92 1.60
CA ALA A 110 -12.77 -14.83 0.50
C ALA A 110 -13.35 -16.22 0.81
N PRO A 111 -14.23 -16.77 -0.05
CA PRO A 111 -14.74 -18.11 0.15
C PRO A 111 -13.57 -19.09 0.06
N VAL A 112 -13.35 -19.85 1.13
CA VAL A 112 -12.48 -21.01 1.09
C VAL A 112 -13.18 -22.04 0.19
N ASN A 113 -12.86 -22.04 -1.10
CA ASN A 113 -13.18 -23.18 -1.95
C ASN A 113 -12.28 -24.33 -1.52
N LEU A 114 -12.85 -25.18 -0.67
CA LEU A 114 -12.33 -26.49 -0.31
C LEU A 114 -12.17 -27.30 -1.60
N ILE A 115 -10.91 -27.62 -1.94
CA ILE A 115 -10.58 -28.70 -2.87
C ILE A 115 -10.32 -29.95 -2.03
#